data_AF-A0AA96X677-F1
#
_entry.id   AF-A0AA96X677-F1
#
_cell.length_a   1.000
_cell.length_b   1.000
_cell.length_c   1.000
_cell.angle_alpha   90.00
_cell.angle_beta   90.00
_cell.angle_gamma   90.00
#
_symmetry.space_group_name_H-M   'P 1'
#
loop_
_entity.id
_entity.type
_entity.pdbx_description
1 polymer ?
#
loop_
_entity_poly.entity_id
_entity_poly.type
_entity_poly.pdbx_seq_one_letter_code
_entity_poly.pdbx_strand_id
1 'polypeptide(L)'
;MDSLNHYREIVQRLLTEYAELPTGDRAVQQEVIFDLERDRYFLVSVGWSEGRRIHQCVMHVDIIDNQVWIQANHTDQLIAEEMVAAGIPALAIVLGMQPPEVRRFTDYGVPHSEQMTQQAS
;
A
#
# COMPACT_ATOMS: atom_id res chain seq x y z
N MET A 1 -15.91 11.11 5.58
CA MET A 1 -16.31 10.61 4.25
C MET A 1 -15.42 11.22 3.17
N ASP A 2 -15.22 12.54 3.17
CA ASP A 2 -14.35 13.21 2.19
C ASP A 2 -12.87 12.74 2.25
N SER A 3 -12.32 12.54 3.44
CA SER A 3 -10.94 12.06 3.61
C SER A 3 -10.74 10.61 3.13
N LEU A 4 -11.72 9.73 3.35
CA LEU A 4 -11.62 8.32 2.96
C LEU A 4 -11.66 8.16 1.44
N ASN A 5 -12.58 8.86 0.77
CA ASN A 5 -12.63 8.85 -0.70
C ASN A 5 -11.35 9.43 -1.30
N HIS A 6 -10.80 10.48 -0.70
CA HIS A 6 -9.52 11.03 -1.11
C HIS A 6 -8.35 10.03 -0.98
N TYR A 7 -8.29 9.26 0.12
CA TYR A 7 -7.26 8.22 0.28
C TYR A 7 -7.40 7.12 -0.78
N ARG A 8 -8.63 6.67 -1.03
CA ARG A 8 -8.93 5.69 -2.09
C ARG A 8 -8.47 6.17 -3.46
N GLU A 9 -8.71 7.43 -3.79
CA GLU A 9 -8.29 8.04 -5.05
C GLU A 9 -6.76 8.06 -5.18
N ILE A 10 -6.05 8.50 -4.13
CA ILE A 10 -4.59 8.53 -4.11
C ILE A 10 -4.00 7.13 -4.27
N VAL A 11 -4.48 6.16 -3.50
CA VAL A 11 -3.99 4.77 -3.54
C VAL A 11 -4.19 4.16 -4.92
N GLN A 12 -5.40 4.27 -5.48
CA GLN A 12 -5.70 3.73 -6.81
C GLN A 12 -4.86 4.41 -7.90
N ARG A 13 -4.71 5.75 -7.83
CA ARG A 13 -3.90 6.49 -8.79
C ARG A 13 -2.44 6.04 -8.77
N LEU A 14 -1.80 6.02 -7.59
CA LEU A 14 -0.39 5.63 -7.47
C LEU A 14 -0.16 4.20 -7.97
N LEU A 15 -1.00 3.24 -7.57
CA LEU A 15 -0.83 1.85 -8.03
C LEU A 15 -1.07 1.70 -9.55
N THR A 16 -1.97 2.50 -10.12
CA THR A 16 -2.20 2.53 -11.58
C THR A 16 -0.98 3.13 -12.29
N GLU A 17 -0.42 4.23 -11.79
CA GLU A 17 0.80 4.84 -12.33
C GLU A 17 1.98 3.87 -12.30
N TYR A 18 2.16 3.11 -11.21
CA TYR A 18 3.19 2.07 -11.14
C TYR A 18 2.93 0.90 -12.11
N ALA A 19 1.67 0.55 -12.38
CA ALA A 19 1.34 -0.51 -13.33
C ALA A 19 1.69 -0.13 -14.78
N GLU A 20 1.75 1.16 -15.09
CA GLU A 20 2.16 1.66 -16.41
C GLU A 20 3.68 1.66 -16.61
N LEU A 21 4.47 1.44 -15.55
CA LEU A 21 5.92 1.40 -15.65
C LEU A 21 6.40 0.14 -16.41
N PRO A 22 7.40 0.28 -17.31
CA PRO A 22 7.96 -0.87 -18.02
C PRO A 22 8.61 -1.89 -17.07
N THR A 23 8.28 -3.17 -17.25
CA THR A 23 8.75 -4.29 -16.42
C THR A 23 10.08 -4.90 -16.89
N GLY A 24 10.71 -4.33 -17.91
CA GLY A 24 11.92 -4.87 -18.55
C GLY A 24 11.67 -6.09 -19.45
N ASP A 25 10.61 -6.88 -19.21
CA ASP A 25 10.21 -8.04 -20.01
C ASP A 25 8.75 -7.91 -20.47
N ARG A 26 8.55 -7.88 -21.79
CA ARG A 26 7.21 -7.75 -22.40
C ARG A 26 6.29 -8.95 -22.10
N ALA A 27 6.85 -10.08 -21.68
CA ALA A 27 6.08 -11.26 -21.27
C ALA A 27 5.61 -11.19 -19.80
N VAL A 28 5.95 -10.12 -19.08
CA VAL A 28 5.48 -9.84 -17.71
C VAL A 28 4.62 -8.58 -17.72
N GLN A 29 3.36 -8.74 -17.31
CA GLN A 29 2.37 -7.67 -17.19
C GLN A 29 2.26 -7.23 -15.74
N GLN A 30 2.01 -5.94 -15.53
CA GLN A 30 1.54 -5.43 -14.25
C GLN A 30 0.02 -5.34 -14.27
N GLU A 31 -0.63 -5.92 -13.26
CA GLU A 31 -2.07 -5.94 -13.10
C GLU A 31 -2.44 -5.24 -11.80
N VAL A 32 -3.37 -4.29 -11.86
CA VAL A 32 -4.01 -3.72 -10.67
C VAL A 32 -5.26 -4.50 -10.31
N ILE A 33 -5.43 -4.81 -9.02
CA ILE A 33 -6.60 -5.52 -8.51
C ILE A 33 -7.15 -4.73 -7.33
N PHE A 34 -8.33 -4.13 -7.53
CA PHE A 34 -8.97 -3.28 -6.53
C PHE A 34 -10.29 -3.91 -6.06
N ASP A 35 -10.35 -4.27 -4.78
CA ASP A 35 -11.60 -4.56 -4.06
C ASP A 35 -12.06 -3.27 -3.39
N LEU A 36 -12.88 -2.50 -4.10
CA LEU A 36 -13.38 -1.20 -3.64
C LEU A 36 -14.40 -1.31 -2.49
N GLU A 37 -15.03 -2.48 -2.32
CA GLU A 37 -15.97 -2.70 -1.21
C GLU A 37 -15.25 -2.97 0.10
N ARG A 38 -14.11 -3.67 0.04
CA ARG A 38 -13.33 -4.10 1.21
C ARG A 38 -12.03 -3.32 1.39
N ASP A 39 -11.83 -2.29 0.58
CA ASP A 39 -10.67 -1.40 0.60
C ASP A 39 -9.32 -2.15 0.52
N ARG A 40 -9.18 -3.01 -0.50
CA ARG A 40 -7.94 -3.77 -0.76
C ARG A 40 -7.42 -3.50 -2.15
N TYR A 41 -6.14 -3.14 -2.25
CA TYR A 41 -5.54 -2.67 -3.48
C TYR A 41 -4.20 -3.37 -3.71
N PHE A 42 -4.11 -4.09 -4.83
CA PHE A 42 -2.91 -4.81 -5.20
C PHE A 42 -2.36 -4.32 -6.52
N LEU A 43 -1.03 -4.34 -6.62
CA LEU A 43 -0.28 -4.38 -7.86
C LEU A 43 0.41 -5.75 -7.94
N VAL A 44 0.17 -6.49 -9.02
CA VAL A 44 0.68 -7.85 -9.20
C VAL A 44 1.41 -7.96 -10.53
N SER A 45 2.58 -8.60 -10.52
CA SER A 45 3.26 -8.99 -11.76
C SER A 45 2.84 -10.39 -12.17
N VAL A 46 2.36 -10.54 -13.40
CA VAL A 46 1.85 -11.80 -13.95
C VAL A 46 2.49 -12.04 -15.31
N GLY A 47 3.13 -13.20 -15.49
CA GLY A 47 3.79 -13.51 -16.76
C GLY A 47 4.73 -14.68 -16.73
N TRP A 48 5.64 -14.71 -17.70
CA TRP A 48 6.74 -15.67 -17.75
C TRP A 48 8.01 -14.91 -18.11
N SER A 49 9.13 -15.28 -17.49
CA SER A 49 10.45 -14.76 -17.85
C SER A 49 11.47 -15.88 -17.73
N GLU A 50 12.29 -16.08 -18.76
CA GLU A 50 13.34 -17.12 -18.81
C GLU A 50 12.85 -18.54 -18.43
N GLY A 51 11.63 -18.90 -18.87
CA GLY A 51 11.03 -20.20 -18.57
C GLY A 51 10.53 -20.36 -17.11
N ARG A 52 10.53 -19.28 -16.33
CA ARG A 52 9.99 -19.25 -14.96
C ARG A 52 8.66 -18.50 -14.94
N ARG A 53 7.72 -19.01 -14.15
CA ARG A 53 6.44 -18.34 -13.89
C ARG A 53 6.67 -17.12 -13.01
N ILE A 54 6.18 -15.97 -13.45
CA ILE A 54 6.06 -14.76 -12.64
C ILE A 54 4.60 -14.63 -12.19
N HIS A 55 4.39 -14.63 -10.88
CA HIS A 55 3.09 -14.41 -10.24
C HIS A 55 3.34 -13.94 -8.81
N GLN A 56 3.55 -12.64 -8.65
CA GLN A 56 4.01 -12.04 -7.39
C GLN A 56 3.27 -10.73 -7.11
N CYS A 57 2.95 -10.50 -5.84
CA CYS A 57 2.54 -9.18 -5.38
C CYS A 57 3.74 -8.24 -5.42
N VAL A 58 3.59 -7.08 -6.06
CA VAL A 58 4.58 -6.02 -6.10
C VAL A 58 4.31 -5.03 -4.97
N MET A 59 3.06 -4.60 -4.84
CA MET A 59 2.59 -3.74 -3.76
C MET A 59 1.20 -4.21 -3.29
N HIS A 60 0.95 -4.08 -2.00
CA HIS A 60 -0.35 -4.32 -1.38
C HIS A 60 -0.63 -3.22 -0.38
N VAL A 61 -1.73 -2.50 -0.61
CA VAL A 61 -2.24 -1.45 0.26
C VAL A 61 -3.67 -1.80 0.67
N ASP A 62 -3.98 -1.67 1.96
CA ASP A 62 -5.36 -1.70 2.47
C ASP A 62 -5.76 -0.33 3.01
N ILE A 63 -7.07 -0.07 3.15
CA ILE A 63 -7.55 1.01 4.02
C ILE A 63 -8.39 0.39 5.14
N ILE A 64 -7.90 0.51 6.37
CA ILE A 64 -8.49 -0.12 7.57
C ILE A 64 -8.67 0.97 8.62
N ASP A 65 -9.87 1.10 9.18
CA ASP A 65 -10.21 2.11 10.19
C ASP A 65 -9.80 3.55 9.82
N ASN A 66 -10.01 3.91 8.55
CA ASN A 66 -9.61 5.18 7.93
C ASN A 66 -8.09 5.45 7.92
N GLN A 67 -7.26 4.42 8.07
CA GLN A 67 -5.81 4.50 7.90
C GLN A 67 -5.40 3.73 6.64
N VAL A 68 -4.37 4.23 5.94
CA VAL A 68 -3.78 3.55 4.79
C VAL A 68 -2.69 2.61 5.27
N TRP A 69 -2.83 1.32 5.00
CA TRP A 69 -1.90 0.28 5.44
C TRP A 69 -1.06 -0.20 4.28
N ILE A 70 0.26 -0.04 4.36
CA ILE A 70 1.18 -0.60 3.38
C ILE A 70 1.58 -2.00 3.87
N GLN A 71 0.95 -3.02 3.30
CA GLN A 71 1.12 -4.42 3.68
C GLN A 71 2.34 -5.06 3.01
N ALA A 72 2.62 -4.65 1.76
CA ALA A 72 3.79 -5.06 1.02
C ALA A 72 4.25 -3.95 0.06
N ASN A 73 5.56 -3.81 -0.06
CA ASN A 73 6.22 -3.04 -1.11
C ASN A 73 7.52 -3.75 -1.45
N HIS A 74 7.55 -4.39 -2.61
CA HIS A 74 8.70 -5.15 -3.12
C HIS A 74 9.48 -4.36 -4.19
N THR A 75 9.43 -3.04 -4.10
CA THR A 75 10.18 -2.13 -4.96
C THR A 75 11.15 -1.29 -4.12
N ASP A 76 11.98 -0.49 -4.78
CA ASP A 76 12.82 0.53 -4.17
C ASP A 76 12.09 1.87 -3.96
N GLN A 77 10.80 1.95 -4.29
CA GLN A 77 10.00 3.16 -4.22
C GLN A 77 9.57 3.45 -2.77
N LEU A 78 9.58 4.72 -2.41
CA LEU A 78 9.15 5.20 -1.08
C LEU A 78 7.66 5.58 -1.12
N ILE A 79 6.80 4.61 -1.44
CA ILE A 79 5.36 4.87 -1.68
C ILE A 79 4.66 5.59 -0.51
N ALA A 80 5.12 5.40 0.73
CA ALA A 80 4.60 6.11 1.88
C ALA A 80 4.89 7.63 1.81
N GLU A 81 6.08 8.03 1.35
CA GLU A 81 6.43 9.43 1.11
C GLU A 81 5.62 10.03 -0.04
N GLU A 82 5.39 9.26 -1.10
CA GLU A 82 4.57 9.69 -2.25
C GLU A 82 3.10 9.89 -1.84
N MET A 83 2.56 9.02 -1.00
CA MET A 83 1.23 9.19 -0.40
C MET A 83 1.14 10.46 0.45
N VAL A 84 2.20 10.76 1.22
CA VAL A 84 2.28 12.01 2.01
C VAL A 84 2.32 13.23 1.08
N ALA A 85 3.17 13.21 0.06
CA ALA A 85 3.25 14.27 -0.94
C ALA A 85 1.93 14.48 -1.69
N ALA A 86 1.15 13.41 -1.88
CA ALA A 86 -0.16 13.44 -2.51
C ALA A 86 -1.29 13.96 -1.58
N GLY A 87 -1.04 14.13 -0.28
CA GLY A 87 -1.97 14.73 0.67
C GLY A 87 -2.45 13.84 1.81
N ILE A 88 -1.96 12.59 1.92
CA ILE A 88 -2.29 11.73 3.07
C ILE A 88 -1.43 12.11 4.28
N PRO A 89 -1.99 12.46 5.43
CA PRO A 89 -1.18 12.73 6.63
C PRO A 89 -0.32 11.51 6.98
N ALA A 90 0.96 11.71 7.31
CA ALA A 90 1.87 10.61 7.65
C ALA A 90 1.34 9.71 8.79
N LEU A 91 0.67 10.31 9.79
CA LEU A 91 0.06 9.59 10.91
C LEU A 91 -1.21 8.80 10.54
N ALA A 92 -1.78 9.03 9.34
CA ALA A 92 -2.86 8.22 8.79
C ALA A 92 -2.34 7.02 7.97
N ILE A 93 -1.02 6.90 7.78
CA ILE A 93 -0.38 5.77 7.10
C ILE A 93 0.17 4.81 8.15
N VAL A 94 -0.04 3.51 7.99
CA VAL A 94 0.52 2.46 8.85
C VAL A 94 1.42 1.58 7.99
N LEU A 95 2.67 1.38 8.42
CA LEU A 95 3.58 0.43 7.79
C LEU A 95 3.25 -1.00 8.25
N GLY A 96 2.24 -1.61 7.62
CA GLY A 96 1.76 -2.97 7.93
C GLY A 96 2.82 -4.05 7.79
N MET A 97 3.72 -3.89 6.81
CA MET A 97 4.91 -4.72 6.58
C MET A 97 5.93 -4.72 7.74
N GLN A 98 5.83 -3.77 8.67
CA GLN A 98 6.69 -3.70 9.85
C GLN A 98 6.03 -4.40 11.06
N PRO A 99 6.82 -5.08 11.93
CA PRO A 99 6.31 -5.62 13.18
C PRO A 99 5.59 -4.55 14.04
N PRO A 100 4.48 -4.87 14.73
CA PRO A 100 3.72 -3.90 15.51
C PRO A 100 4.59 -3.07 16.49
N GLU A 101 5.50 -3.73 17.20
CA GLU A 101 6.35 -3.13 18.22
C GLU A 101 7.35 -2.09 17.70
N VAL A 102 7.66 -2.10 16.40
CA VAL A 102 8.58 -1.14 15.78
C VAL A 102 7.88 0.06 15.15
N ARG A 103 6.57 -0.04 14.84
CA ARG A 103 5.82 1.01 14.13
C ARG A 103 5.86 2.36 14.84
N ARG A 104 5.83 2.36 16.18
CA ARG A 104 5.93 3.56 17.03
C ARG A 104 7.26 4.32 16.91
N PHE A 105 8.29 3.71 16.32
CA PHE A 105 9.60 4.32 16.10
C PHE A 105 9.78 4.79 14.66
N THR A 106 8.74 4.68 13.82
CA THR A 106 8.70 5.20 12.46
C THR A 106 8.08 6.60 12.45
N ASP A 107 8.24 7.33 11.35
CA ASP A 107 7.62 8.65 11.16
C ASP A 107 6.12 8.58 10.76
N TYR A 108 5.53 7.38 10.79
CA TYR A 108 4.16 7.11 10.36
C TYR A 108 3.25 6.71 11.56
N GLY A 109 1.98 6.46 11.28
CA GLY A 109 0.99 6.09 12.27
C GLY A 109 1.13 4.68 12.83
N VAL A 110 0.48 4.47 13.97
CA VAL A 110 0.18 3.15 14.56
C VAL A 110 -1.31 2.85 14.40
N PRO A 111 -1.72 1.57 14.44
CA PRO A 111 -3.13 1.19 14.33
C PRO A 111 -4.00 1.90 15.39
N HIS A 112 -5.15 2.43 15.00
CA HIS A 112 -6.09 3.05 15.95
C HIS A 112 -6.52 2.09 17.08
N SER A 113 -6.63 0.78 16.78
CA SER A 113 -6.93 -0.26 17.78
C SER A 113 -5.87 -0.36 18.89
N GLU A 114 -4.61 -0.04 18.60
CA GLU A 114 -3.52 -0.06 19.58
C GLU A 114 -3.51 1.19 20.48
N GLN A 115 -4.02 2.32 19.98
CA GLN A 115 -4.12 3.57 20.75
C GLN A 115 -5.15 3.47 21.89
N MET A 116 -6.23 2.70 21.70
CA MET A 116 -7.24 2.46 22.73
C MET A 116 -6.73 1.61 23.90
N THR A 117 -5.74 0.74 23.67
CA THR A 117 -5.21 -0.16 24.71
C THR A 117 -4.27 0.57 25.68
N GLN A 118 -3.58 1.61 25.20
CA GLN A 118 -2.65 2.41 26.03
C GLN A 118 -3.33 3.46 26.92
N GLN A 119 -4.59 3.82 26.65
CA GLN A 119 -5.36 4.74 27.51
C GLN A 119 -6.14 4.02 28.62
N ALA A 120 -6.20 2.69 28.58
CA ALA A 120 -6.88 1.86 29.57
C ALA A 120 -5.93 1.23 30.62
N SER A 121 -4.65 1.63 30.63
CA SER A 121 -3.62 1.17 31.57
C SER A 121 -3.13 2.29 32.48
#